data_AF-A0A133UGQ9-F1
#
_entry.id   AF-A0A133UGQ9-F1
#
_cell.length_a   1.000
_cell.length_b   1.000
_cell.length_c   1.000
_cell.angle_alpha   90.00
_cell.angle_beta   90.00
_cell.angle_gamma   90.00
#
_symmetry.space_group_name_H-M   'P 1'
#
loop_
_entity.id
_entity.type
_entity.pdbx_description
1 polymer ?
#
loop_
_entity_poly.entity_id
_entity_poly.type
_entity_poly.pdbx_seq_one_letter_code
_entity_poly.pdbx_strand_id
1 'polypeptide(L)'
;MMSFENRRLILVSNAEPYTHSREEGDIKQGKLAGGLTSAMDPLMQNFGGMWIAWGREEADFEVLDSQGKVRVPDENGYSLKRIGLSEEEIEGFYLTTFNTGKS
;
A
#
# COMPACT_ATOMS: atom_id res chain seq x y z
N MET A 1 -23.98 -1.90 -13.39
CA MET A 1 -22.76 -1.07 -13.27
C MET A 1 -22.84 -0.38 -11.92
N MET A 2 -21.94 -0.70 -10.98
CA MET A 2 -21.93 0.00 -9.68
C MET A 2 -21.51 1.44 -9.93
N SER A 3 -22.42 2.39 -9.69
CA SER A 3 -22.15 3.82 -9.77
C SER A 3 -21.58 4.29 -8.42
N PHE A 4 -20.37 4.85 -8.45
CA PHE A 4 -19.67 5.40 -7.28
C PHE A 4 -19.76 6.94 -7.22
N GLU A 5 -20.69 7.55 -7.96
CA GLU A 5 -20.83 8.99 -8.23
C GLU A 5 -20.96 9.90 -6.98
N ASN A 6 -20.91 9.35 -5.76
CA ASN A 6 -20.82 10.15 -4.54
C ASN A 6 -20.17 9.42 -3.34
N ARG A 7 -19.36 8.38 -3.58
CA ARG A 7 -18.72 7.61 -2.50
C ARG A 7 -17.20 7.58 -2.69
N ARG A 8 -16.47 8.04 -1.67
CA ARG A 8 -15.02 7.96 -1.63
C ARG A 8 -14.60 6.51 -1.37
N LEU A 9 -13.99 5.86 -2.36
CA LEU A 9 -13.39 4.54 -2.19
C LEU A 9 -12.16 4.65 -1.29
N ILE A 10 -12.17 3.91 -0.18
CA ILE A 10 -11.01 3.73 0.68
C ILE A 10 -10.73 2.23 0.74
N LEU A 11 -9.58 1.83 0.23
CA LEU A 11 -9.08 0.46 0.31
C LEU A 11 -7.99 0.41 1.36
N VAL A 12 -8.05 -0.56 2.27
CA VAL A 12 -7.02 -0.79 3.29
C VAL A 12 -6.51 -2.21 3.14
N SER A 13 -5.20 -2.38 3.00
CA SER A 13 -4.59 -3.70 2.91
C SER A 13 -3.18 -3.71 3.45
N ASN A 14 -2.69 -4.91 3.75
CA ASN A 14 -1.30 -5.11 4.13
C ASN A 14 -0.35 -4.84 2.93
N ALA A 15 -0.65 -5.44 1.77
CA ALA A 15 0.16 -5.25 0.56
C ALA A 15 -0.09 -3.87 -0.06
N GLU A 16 0.97 -3.16 -0.42
CA GLU A 16 0.90 -1.95 -1.22
C GLU A 16 0.97 -2.29 -2.72
N PRO A 17 0.27 -1.55 -3.60
CA PRO A 17 0.26 -1.80 -5.04
C PRO A 17 1.54 -1.33 -5.76
N TYR A 18 2.20 -0.31 -5.21
CA TYR A 18 3.42 0.30 -5.75
C TYR A 18 4.43 0.48 -4.63
N THR A 19 5.70 0.27 -4.94
CA THR A 19 6.84 0.46 -4.03
C THR A 19 7.78 1.50 -4.59
N HIS A 20 8.63 2.07 -3.74
CA HIS A 20 9.73 2.92 -4.13
C HIS A 20 11.01 2.38 -3.50
N SER A 21 12.01 2.12 -4.34
CA SER A 21 13.32 1.63 -3.95
C SER A 21 14.38 2.64 -4.36
N ARG A 22 15.51 2.68 -3.64
CA ARG A 22 16.67 3.47 -4.06
C ARG A 22 17.57 2.61 -4.94
N GLU A 23 17.74 3.03 -6.19
CA GLU A 23 18.57 2.36 -7.20
C GLU A 23 19.52 3.39 -7.82
N GLU A 24 20.83 3.12 -7.73
CA GLU A 24 21.90 3.98 -8.31
C GLU A 24 21.84 5.46 -7.86
N GLY A 25 21.28 5.72 -6.68
CA GLY A 25 21.11 7.07 -6.12
C GLY A 25 19.76 7.70 -6.41
N ASP A 26 19.02 7.20 -7.39
CA ASP A 26 17.66 7.63 -7.71
C ASP A 26 16.61 6.83 -6.93
N ILE A 27 15.43 7.41 -6.73
CA ILE A 27 14.26 6.66 -6.28
C ILE A 27 13.51 6.14 -7.52
N LYS A 28 13.31 4.82 -7.61
CA LYS A 28 12.56 4.17 -8.68
C LYS A 28 11.25 3.62 -8.13
N GLN A 29 10.19 3.74 -8.93
CA GLN A 29 8.88 3.19 -8.60
C GLN A 29 8.73 1.78 -9.20
N GLY A 30 8.37 0.82 -8.35
CA GLY A 30 8.01 -0.54 -8.74
C GLY A 30 6.52 -0.80 -8.58
N LYS A 31 6.01 -1.84 -9.26
CA LYS A 31 4.68 -2.39 -9.01
C LYS A 31 4.81 -3.70 -8.26
N LEU A 32 4.13 -3.83 -7.12
CA LEU A 32 4.15 -5.08 -6.36
C LEU A 32 3.13 -6.05 -6.95
N ALA A 33 3.61 -7.11 -7.58
CA ALA A 33 2.75 -8.16 -8.12
C ALA A 33 2.29 -9.11 -7.00
N GLY A 34 1.00 -9.08 -6.69
CA GLY A 34 0.34 -9.98 -5.75
C GLY A 34 -1.13 -10.16 -6.11
N GLY A 35 -1.77 -11.24 -5.67
CA GLY A 35 -3.15 -11.56 -6.05
C GLY A 35 -4.14 -10.44 -5.73
N LEU A 36 -3.98 -9.80 -4.57
CA LEU A 36 -4.80 -8.64 -4.18
C LEU A 36 -4.47 -7.39 -5.00
N THR A 37 -3.18 -7.06 -5.13
CA THR A 37 -2.75 -5.81 -5.77
C THR A 37 -3.08 -5.80 -7.25
N SER A 38 -2.83 -6.90 -7.95
CA SER A 38 -3.16 -7.07 -9.38
C SER A 38 -4.67 -7.01 -9.66
N ALA A 39 -5.52 -7.44 -8.71
CA ALA A 39 -6.96 -7.40 -8.88
C ALA A 39 -7.55 -6.01 -8.57
N MET A 40 -7.06 -5.34 -7.53
CA MET A 40 -7.64 -4.08 -7.04
C MET A 40 -7.05 -2.84 -7.71
N ASP A 41 -5.78 -2.89 -8.14
CA ASP A 41 -5.13 -1.74 -8.76
C ASP A 41 -5.89 -1.21 -10.00
N PRO A 42 -6.33 -2.05 -10.97
CA PRO A 42 -7.14 -1.55 -12.10
C PRO A 42 -8.46 -0.89 -11.67
N LEU A 43 -9.08 -1.36 -10.59
CA LEU A 43 -10.30 -0.76 -10.05
C LEU A 43 -10.00 0.59 -9.42
N MET A 44 -8.92 0.70 -8.65
CA MET A 44 -8.48 1.96 -8.05
C MET A 44 -8.07 2.98 -9.12
N GLN A 45 -7.42 2.55 -10.21
CA GLN A 45 -7.11 3.42 -11.36
C GLN A 45 -8.40 3.97 -12.02
N ASN A 46 -9.46 3.16 -12.11
CA ASN A 46 -10.70 3.56 -12.77
C ASN A 46 -11.63 4.41 -11.89
N PHE A 47 -11.73 4.09 -10.60
CA PHE A 47 -12.66 4.76 -9.67
C PHE A 47 -11.99 5.84 -8.81
N GLY A 48 -10.65 5.85 -8.76
CA GLY A 48 -9.90 6.74 -7.88
C GLY A 48 -10.09 6.41 -6.40
N GLY A 49 -9.84 7.41 -5.55
CA GLY A 49 -9.93 7.27 -4.10
C GLY A 49 -8.57 7.13 -3.43
N MET A 50 -8.55 6.46 -2.28
CA MET A 50 -7.34 6.30 -1.47
C MET A 50 -7.10 4.84 -1.11
N TRP A 51 -5.88 4.37 -1.37
CA TRP A 51 -5.39 3.09 -0.86
C TRP A 51 -4.49 3.36 0.34
N ILE A 52 -4.81 2.79 1.51
CA ILE A 52 -3.93 2.79 2.68
C ILE A 52 -3.23 1.43 2.77
N ALA A 53 -1.91 1.43 2.75
CA ALA A 53 -1.13 0.20 2.84
C ALA A 53 0.12 0.36 3.70
N TRP A 54 0.71 -0.76 4.12
CA TRP A 54 1.99 -0.78 4.80
C TRP A 54 3.12 -0.50 3.79
N GLY A 55 3.88 0.58 4.04
CA GLY A 55 5.13 0.88 3.32
C GLY A 55 6.30 0.14 3.96
N ARG A 56 7.14 -0.48 3.15
CA ARG A 56 8.17 -1.41 3.63
C ARG A 56 9.57 -0.83 3.58
N GLU A 57 9.85 0.02 2.62
CA GLU A 57 11.18 0.56 2.37
C GLU A 57 11.31 2.00 2.85
N GLU A 58 12.51 2.45 3.19
CA GLU A 58 12.74 3.85 3.58
C GLU A 58 12.33 4.81 2.46
N ALA A 59 12.68 4.46 1.21
CA ALA A 59 12.35 5.23 0.02
C ALA A 59 10.83 5.34 -0.25
N ASP A 60 10.02 4.40 0.27
CA ASP A 60 8.57 4.50 0.21
C ASP A 60 8.04 5.71 0.98
N PHE A 61 8.72 6.09 2.07
CA PHE A 61 8.33 7.21 2.92
C PHE A 61 8.92 8.53 2.45
N GLU A 62 10.08 8.51 1.77
CA GLU A 62 10.72 9.71 1.22
C GLU A 62 9.89 10.44 0.15
N VAL A 63 9.06 9.71 -0.60
CA VAL A 63 8.24 10.26 -1.69
C VAL A 63 6.87 10.78 -1.23
N LEU A 64 6.56 10.68 0.06
CA LEU A 64 5.25 11.06 0.59
C LEU A 64 5.15 12.58 0.78
N ASP A 65 3.94 13.10 0.56
CA ASP A 65 3.58 14.45 0.93
C ASP A 65 3.44 14.62 2.46
N SER A 66 3.18 15.86 2.90
CA SER A 66 2.95 16.20 4.31
C SER A 66 1.78 15.46 4.99
N GLN A 67 0.91 14.78 4.21
CA GLN A 67 -0.19 13.97 4.73
C GLN A 67 0.11 12.46 4.72
N GLY A 68 1.34 12.08 4.36
CA GLY A 68 1.79 10.70 4.25
C GLY A 68 1.28 9.99 2.99
N LYS A 69 1.05 10.73 1.90
CA LYS A 69 0.46 10.19 0.66
C LYS A 69 1.36 10.42 -0.55
N VAL A 70 1.22 9.58 -1.56
CA VAL A 70 1.81 9.74 -2.89
C VAL A 70 0.75 9.42 -3.96
N ARG A 71 0.86 10.02 -5.14
CA ARG A 71 0.00 9.72 -6.30
C ARG A 71 0.62 8.58 -7.10
N VAL A 72 -0.16 7.57 -7.44
CA VAL A 72 0.32 6.39 -8.18
C VAL A 72 -0.62 5.98 -9.32
N PRO A 73 -0.09 5.60 -10.51
CA PRO A 73 1.34 5.49 -10.79
C PRO A 73 2.00 6.86 -11.06
N ASP A 74 1.18 7.90 -11.23
CA ASP A 74 1.56 9.26 -11.53
C ASP A 74 0.52 10.23 -10.95
N GLU A 75 0.67 11.51 -11.24
CA GLU A 75 -0.19 12.60 -10.76
C GLU A 75 -1.69 12.42 -11.07
N ASN A 76 -2.04 11.71 -12.15
CA ASN A 76 -3.42 11.48 -12.59
C ASN A 76 -4.07 10.25 -11.94
N GLY A 77 -3.31 9.42 -11.23
CA GLY A 77 -3.80 8.16 -10.66
C GLY A 77 -4.63 8.30 -9.39
N TYR A 78 -4.40 7.44 -8.39
CA TYR A 78 -5.07 7.50 -7.07
C TYR A 78 -4.08 7.84 -5.96
N SER A 79 -4.59 8.15 -4.76
CA SER A 79 -3.75 8.42 -3.60
C SER A 79 -3.38 7.11 -2.89
N LEU A 80 -2.09 6.82 -2.76
CA LEU A 80 -1.57 5.79 -1.89
C LEU A 80 -1.08 6.45 -0.59
N LYS A 81 -1.70 6.10 0.54
CA LYS A 81 -1.24 6.48 1.88
C LYS A 81 -0.45 5.32 2.46
N ARG A 82 0.76 5.61 2.95
CA ARG A 82 1.60 4.61 3.60
C ARG A 82 1.58 4.78 5.11
N ILE A 83 1.53 3.65 5.80
CA ILE A 83 1.75 3.55 7.24
C ILE A 83 3.02 2.75 7.47
N GLY A 84 3.85 3.17 8.41
CA GLY A 84 4.89 2.30 8.98
C GLY A 84 4.25 1.40 10.03
N LEU A 85 4.73 0.17 10.14
CA LEU A 85 4.42 -0.72 11.26
C LEU A 85 5.68 -0.86 12.11
N SER A 86 5.53 -0.80 13.43
CA SER A 86 6.63 -1.07 14.36
C SER A 86 6.94 -2.58 14.37
N GLU A 87 8.15 -2.95 14.83
CA GLU A 87 8.53 -4.36 15.00
C GLU A 87 7.52 -5.11 15.90
N GLU A 88 6.99 -4.47 16.95
CA GLU A 88 5.98 -5.04 17.85
C GLU A 88 4.63 -5.29 17.13
N GLU A 89 4.20 -4.38 16.26
CA GLU A 89 2.98 -4.55 15.45
C GLU A 89 3.12 -5.66 14.42
N ILE A 90 4.32 -5.86 13.88
CA ILE A 90 4.65 -6.96 12.96
C ILE A 90 4.66 -8.30 13.72
N GLU A 91 5.28 -8.34 14.90
CA GLU A 91 5.33 -9.53 15.75
C GLU A 91 3.92 -9.99 16.16
N GLY A 92 3.05 -9.08 16.61
CA GLY A 92 1.66 -9.43 16.96
C GLY A 92 0.84 -9.97 15.77
N PHE A 93 1.08 -9.45 14.56
CA PHE A 93 0.33 -9.83 13.35
C PHE A 93 0.82 -11.13 12.70
N TYR A 94 2.11 -11.46 12.83
CA TYR A 94 2.72 -12.65 12.22
C TYR A 94 3.04 -13.80 13.19
N LEU A 95 3.19 -13.58 14.51
CA LEU A 95 3.52 -14.66 15.48
C LEU A 95 2.31 -15.38 16.09
N THR A 96 1.06 -14.99 15.81
CA THR A 96 -0.11 -15.71 16.35
C THR A 96 -0.42 -17.03 15.61
N THR A 97 0.52 -17.57 14.82
CA THR A 97 0.37 -18.94 14.27
C THR A 97 1.66 -19.72 14.27
N PHE A 98 2.27 -19.91 15.45
CA PHE A 98 3.09 -21.10 15.70
C PHE A 98 2.71 -21.73 17.06
N ASN A 99 1.93 -22.80 16.95
CA ASN A 99 1.85 -23.93 17.88
C ASN A 99 1.18 -23.71 19.25
N THR A 100 -0.16 -23.75 19.29
CA THR A 100 -0.86 -24.37 20.42
C THR A 100 -0.60 -25.87 20.39
N GLY A 101 0.39 -26.30 21.18
CA GLY A 101 0.71 -27.71 21.39
C GLY A 101 1.43 -27.90 22.71
N LYS A 102 0.80 -27.48 23.82
CA LYS A 102 1.11 -28.05 25.13
C LYS A 102 0.59 -29.49 25.14
N SER A 103 1.49 -30.45 25.23
CA SER A 103 1.33 -31.65 26.04
C SER A 103 2.69 -32.16 26.46
#